data_AF-A0A6H9JWB8-F1
#
_entry.id   AF-A0A6H9JWB8-F1
#
_cell.length_a   1.000
_cell.length_b   1.000
_cell.length_c   1.000
_cell.angle_alpha   90.00
_cell.angle_beta   90.00
_cell.angle_gamma   90.00
#
_symmetry.space_group_name_H-M   'P 1'
#
loop_
_entity.id
_entity.type
_entity.pdbx_description
1 polymer ?
#
loop_
_entity_poly.entity_id
_entity_poly.type
_entity_poly.pdbx_seq_one_letter_code
_entity_poly.pdbx_strand_id
1 'polypeptide(L)'
;MFLKFHQIRFYLLKINVNNSNNFYSWSDSAFFDADFLSCLFNCSFLTYPEFFPGTVENIQPIEASSFFAKNWLLILLGVLSGLEFVGDKIPEVKALLNEFEPYLKSASYLAIELGMLNENASEVLEQVQWAGFDAFTVLLVFGTLAVFFLAALRTQFINFLQDIDEDDNLLIGQFISWLEDSLVLFGFFLLIWSGILMVAVYGILVSAFVYSVRKHEAKVESQKVSCQNCNEKILPFAVNCFHCGTTQNKISAITLLGQKSEKFVRQLEDHKFNLLAQRRCPSCANKLTKNSPKQTCPSCANKLFEEPTEKDFIKTLNRKFYQVLVLSFLLGLVPIFGFIASVLVAKITLFSPYKKFISTKDSLKTKLFIRLYTFLFFILGIALGFIAAPVFCTIRYFLWKKKFKENF
;
A
#
# COMPACT_ATOMS: atom_id res chain seq x y z
N MET A 1 -7.99 44.71 2.89
CA MET A 1 -7.75 43.53 3.75
C MET A 1 -6.90 42.43 3.08
N PHE A 2 -6.73 42.45 1.75
CA PHE A 2 -5.90 41.48 0.99
C PHE A 2 -4.48 41.99 0.60
N LEU A 3 -4.12 43.23 0.99
CA LEU A 3 -2.87 43.89 0.56
C LEU A 3 -1.77 43.96 1.62
N LYS A 4 -2.01 43.48 2.86
CA LYS A 4 -0.97 43.44 3.92
C LYS A 4 -0.27 42.08 4.07
N PHE A 5 -0.81 41.01 3.49
CA PHE A 5 -0.15 39.69 3.45
C PHE A 5 1.07 39.66 2.51
N HIS A 6 1.16 40.60 1.58
CA HIS A 6 2.24 40.65 0.58
C HIS A 6 3.53 41.32 1.10
N GLN A 7 3.44 42.10 2.19
CA GLN A 7 4.57 42.92 2.70
C GLN A 7 5.47 42.17 3.70
N ILE A 8 4.95 41.16 4.40
CA ILE A 8 5.75 40.36 5.35
C ILE A 8 6.61 39.32 4.60
N ARG A 9 6.13 38.80 3.47
CA ARG A 9 6.87 37.81 2.66
C ARG A 9 7.98 38.40 1.80
N PHE A 10 7.99 39.72 1.57
CA PHE A 10 9.04 40.42 0.82
C PHE A 10 10.22 40.85 1.70
N TYR A 11 10.08 40.90 3.03
CA TYR A 11 11.19 41.25 3.92
C TYR A 11 12.12 40.07 4.23
N LEU A 12 11.67 38.83 4.00
CA LEU A 12 12.50 37.62 4.13
C LEU A 12 13.38 37.35 2.89
N LEU A 13 13.25 38.15 1.82
CA LEU A 13 14.08 38.09 0.61
C LEU A 13 15.14 39.21 0.57
N LYS A 14 15.59 39.70 1.73
CA LYS A 14 16.89 40.37 1.80
C LYS A 14 17.93 39.34 2.21
N ILE A 15 18.43 38.66 1.18
CA ILE A 15 19.57 37.75 1.20
C ILE A 15 20.69 38.38 2.02
N ASN A 16 20.96 37.81 3.18
CA ASN A 16 22.24 37.94 3.83
C ASN A 16 22.66 36.53 4.26
N VAL A 17 23.69 36.01 3.61
CA VAL A 17 24.21 34.63 3.70
C VAL A 17 24.87 34.34 5.06
N ASN A 18 24.67 35.21 6.06
CA ASN A 18 25.34 35.18 7.35
C ASN A 18 24.43 34.87 8.56
N ASN A 19 23.17 34.46 8.37
CA ASN A 19 22.26 34.22 9.49
C ASN A 19 21.81 32.74 9.56
N SER A 20 22.20 32.06 10.64
CA SER A 20 21.84 30.69 11.02
C SER A 20 20.33 30.44 11.06
N ASN A 21 19.52 31.49 11.19
CA ASN A 21 18.05 31.42 11.28
C ASN A 21 17.36 30.89 10.01
N ASN A 22 17.98 31.01 8.83
CA ASN A 22 17.38 30.49 7.60
C ASN A 22 17.50 28.95 7.49
N PHE A 23 18.45 28.34 8.20
CA PHE A 23 18.66 26.89 8.19
C PHE A 23 17.58 26.15 8.99
N TYR A 24 17.03 26.78 10.04
CA TYR A 24 15.93 26.22 10.83
C TYR A 24 14.63 26.11 10.02
N SER A 25 14.33 27.09 9.15
CA SER A 25 13.15 26.98 8.25
C SER A 25 13.28 25.83 7.23
N TRP A 26 14.52 25.46 6.88
CA TRP A 26 14.85 24.33 6.02
C TRP A 26 14.68 22.99 6.75
N SER A 27 15.08 22.89 8.03
CA SER A 27 14.86 21.69 8.84
C SER A 27 13.39 21.41 9.09
N ASP A 28 12.57 22.47 9.25
CA ASP A 28 11.15 22.34 9.49
C ASP A 28 10.49 21.62 8.32
N SER A 29 10.59 22.17 7.10
CA SER A 29 9.96 21.56 5.92
C SER A 29 10.51 20.18 5.52
N ALA A 30 11.78 19.88 5.82
CA ALA A 30 12.38 18.58 5.52
C ALA A 30 11.89 17.46 6.45
N PHE A 31 11.42 17.76 7.65
CA PHE A 31 10.93 16.76 8.61
C PHE A 31 9.47 16.33 8.35
N PHE A 32 8.69 17.13 7.61
CA PHE A 32 7.26 16.84 7.38
C PHE A 32 6.99 15.70 6.41
N ASP A 33 7.91 15.42 5.47
CA ASP A 33 7.69 14.48 4.37
C ASP A 33 8.81 13.43 4.20
N ALA A 34 9.89 13.47 4.99
CA ALA A 34 11.06 12.65 4.73
C ALA A 34 11.16 11.41 5.64
N ASP A 35 11.54 10.29 5.04
CA ASP A 35 11.90 9.04 5.72
C ASP A 35 12.81 9.31 6.94
N PHE A 36 12.74 8.49 7.99
CA PHE A 36 13.58 8.65 9.18
C PHE A 36 15.08 8.69 8.84
N LEU A 37 15.46 8.07 7.72
CA LEU A 37 16.78 8.15 7.11
C LEU A 37 17.20 9.59 6.73
N SER A 38 16.31 10.34 6.10
CA SER A 38 16.53 11.74 5.71
C SER A 38 16.67 12.64 6.94
N CYS A 39 15.85 12.41 7.97
CA CYS A 39 15.93 13.09 9.26
C CYS A 39 17.27 12.80 9.96
N LEU A 40 17.73 11.54 9.93
CA LEU A 40 19.05 11.16 10.44
C LEU A 40 20.19 11.88 9.69
N PHE A 41 20.14 11.93 8.36
CA PHE A 41 21.16 12.63 7.57
C PHE A 41 21.18 14.13 7.85
N ASN A 42 20.02 14.78 7.94
CA ASN A 42 19.92 16.20 8.26
C ASN A 42 20.48 16.51 9.67
N CYS A 43 20.10 15.75 10.69
CA CYS A 43 20.66 15.93 12.04
C CYS A 43 22.16 15.62 12.09
N SER A 44 22.62 14.59 11.36
CA SER A 44 24.04 14.24 11.30
C SER A 44 24.87 15.29 10.57
N PHE A 45 24.33 15.89 9.51
CA PHE A 45 24.95 16.99 8.76
C PHE A 45 25.09 18.24 9.63
N LEU A 46 24.06 18.58 10.41
CA LEU A 46 24.06 19.72 11.32
C LEU A 46 25.03 19.55 12.50
N THR A 47 25.19 18.31 12.97
CA THR A 47 26.05 17.98 14.12
C THR A 47 27.52 17.79 13.71
N TYR A 48 27.75 17.16 12.55
CA TYR A 48 29.08 16.78 12.07
C TYR A 48 29.26 17.10 10.57
N PRO A 49 29.32 18.39 10.19
CA PRO A 49 29.43 18.82 8.80
C PRO A 49 30.74 18.36 8.12
N GLU A 50 31.75 18.02 8.92
CA GLU A 50 33.08 17.54 8.52
C GLU A 50 33.11 16.15 7.87
N PHE A 51 32.09 15.31 8.10
CA PHE A 51 32.01 13.98 7.49
C PHE A 51 31.41 13.98 6.08
N PHE A 52 30.91 15.12 5.58
CA PHE A 52 30.24 15.21 4.28
C PHE A 52 31.15 15.84 3.22
N PRO A 53 31.46 15.13 2.11
CA PRO A 53 32.36 15.65 1.08
C PRO A 53 31.71 16.82 0.32
N GLY A 54 32.41 17.96 0.22
CA GLY A 54 31.95 19.15 -0.51
C GLY A 54 31.28 20.23 0.34
N THR A 55 31.27 20.10 1.66
CA THR A 55 30.89 21.19 2.56
C THR A 55 31.97 22.27 2.51
N VAL A 56 31.57 23.45 2.07
CA VAL A 56 32.41 24.66 2.06
C VAL A 56 32.91 24.90 3.49
N GLU A 57 34.18 25.28 3.64
CA GLU A 57 34.92 25.49 4.92
C GLU A 57 34.28 26.48 5.94
N ASN A 58 33.03 26.91 5.74
CA ASN A 58 32.33 27.96 6.49
C ASN A 58 31.03 27.53 7.19
N ILE A 59 30.69 26.24 7.26
CA ILE A 59 29.53 25.79 8.04
C ILE A 59 30.00 25.49 9.47
N GLN A 60 29.72 26.40 10.40
CA GLN A 60 29.96 26.15 11.83
C GLN A 60 28.97 25.10 12.34
N PRO A 61 29.43 24.06 13.07
CA PRO A 61 28.53 23.09 13.68
C PRO A 61 27.58 23.78 14.66
N ILE A 62 26.33 23.33 14.71
CA ILE A 62 25.35 23.88 15.66
C ILE A 62 25.85 23.61 17.09
N GLU A 63 25.58 24.54 18.02
CA GLU A 63 25.92 24.36 19.43
C GLU A 63 25.46 22.99 19.96
N ALA A 64 26.33 22.32 20.72
CA ALA A 64 26.07 20.99 21.28
C ALA A 64 24.88 20.96 22.28
N SER A 65 24.44 22.14 22.74
CA SER A 65 23.24 22.36 23.57
C SER A 65 21.94 22.21 22.78
N SER A 66 22.00 22.35 21.46
CA SER A 66 20.82 22.35 20.60
C SER A 66 20.14 20.98 20.58
N PHE A 67 18.82 20.97 20.46
CA PHE A 67 18.00 19.77 20.41
C PHE A 67 18.45 18.82 19.29
N PHE A 68 18.79 19.37 18.12
CA PHE A 68 19.20 18.61 16.94
C PHE A 68 20.59 17.98 17.06
N ALA A 69 21.47 18.51 17.90
CA ALA A 69 22.82 17.99 18.14
C ALA A 69 22.90 16.93 19.26
N LYS A 70 21.77 16.55 19.88
CA LYS A 70 21.78 15.58 20.99
C LYS A 70 22.03 14.16 20.50
N ASN A 71 23.05 13.52 21.06
CA ASN A 71 23.45 12.14 20.74
C ASN A 71 22.30 11.12 20.85
N TRP A 72 21.40 11.27 21.83
CA TRP A 72 20.27 10.34 21.99
C TRP A 72 19.26 10.46 20.83
N LEU A 73 19.08 11.65 20.26
CA LEU A 73 18.19 11.88 19.13
C LEU A 73 18.76 11.25 17.86
N LEU A 74 20.08 11.39 17.63
CA LEU A 74 20.78 10.72 16.53
C LEU A 74 20.68 9.19 16.63
N ILE A 75 20.84 8.63 17.85
CA ILE A 75 20.68 7.19 18.08
C ILE A 75 19.23 6.75 17.81
N LEU A 76 18.24 7.51 18.29
CA LEU A 76 16.82 7.21 18.07
C LEU A 76 16.48 7.22 16.58
N LEU A 77 16.88 8.28 15.86
CA LEU A 77 16.69 8.39 14.41
C LEU A 77 17.43 7.29 13.65
N GLY A 78 18.63 6.90 14.12
CA GLY A 78 19.38 5.77 13.58
C GLY A 78 18.65 4.44 13.73
N VAL A 79 18.05 4.17 14.89
CA VAL A 79 17.24 2.97 15.13
C VAL A 79 15.98 2.98 14.27
N LEU A 80 15.26 4.10 14.22
CA LEU A 80 14.03 4.23 13.43
C LEU A 80 14.31 4.11 11.93
N SER A 81 15.38 4.73 11.43
CA SER A 81 15.85 4.58 10.05
C SER A 81 16.26 3.14 9.74
N GLY A 82 16.94 2.46 10.66
CA GLY A 82 17.26 1.04 10.53
C GLY A 82 16.01 0.16 10.47
N LEU A 83 15.00 0.44 11.30
CA LEU A 83 13.72 -0.26 11.29
C LEU A 83 12.93 -0.02 10.00
N GLU A 84 12.99 1.19 9.44
CA GLU A 84 12.38 1.54 8.16
C GLU A 84 13.05 0.78 7.01
N PHE A 85 14.39 0.79 6.96
CA PHE A 85 15.16 0.03 5.99
C PHE A 85 14.90 -1.48 6.08
N VAL A 86 14.83 -2.02 7.30
CA VAL A 86 14.49 -3.44 7.53
C VAL A 86 13.02 -3.70 7.19
N GLY A 87 12.12 -2.76 7.48
CA GLY A 87 10.71 -2.80 7.10
C GLY A 87 10.54 -2.94 5.58
N ASP A 88 11.28 -2.18 4.79
CA ASP A 88 11.25 -2.30 3.34
C ASP A 88 11.67 -3.68 2.81
N LYS A 89 12.50 -4.40 3.57
CA LYS A 89 12.88 -5.78 3.24
C LYS A 89 11.94 -6.82 3.82
N ILE A 90 11.34 -6.55 4.99
CA ILE A 90 10.53 -7.49 5.78
C ILE A 90 9.10 -6.95 5.95
N PRO A 91 8.11 -7.47 5.20
CA PRO A 91 6.73 -6.99 5.24
C PRO A 91 6.04 -7.07 6.60
N GLU A 92 6.41 -8.01 7.48
CA GLU A 92 5.85 -8.02 8.85
C GLU A 92 6.39 -6.84 9.67
N VAL A 93 7.68 -6.53 9.52
CA VAL A 93 8.27 -5.33 10.14
C VAL A 93 7.63 -4.10 9.53
N LYS A 94 7.39 -4.07 8.21
CA LYS A 94 6.64 -2.97 7.55
C LYS A 94 5.20 -2.87 8.01
N ALA A 95 4.48 -3.98 8.18
CA ALA A 95 3.10 -3.97 8.63
C ALA A 95 2.98 -3.48 10.07
N LEU A 96 3.91 -3.93 10.94
CA LEU A 96 4.03 -3.45 12.30
C LEU A 96 4.44 -1.98 12.32
N LEU A 97 5.41 -1.58 11.49
CA LEU A 97 5.84 -0.19 11.36
C LEU A 97 4.69 0.69 10.88
N ASN A 98 3.92 0.27 9.88
CA ASN A 98 2.74 0.98 9.35
C ASN A 98 1.61 1.11 10.38
N GLU A 99 1.48 0.14 11.29
CA GLU A 99 0.53 0.19 12.42
C GLU A 99 0.96 1.24 13.46
N PHE A 100 2.26 1.34 13.73
CA PHE A 100 2.82 2.32 14.65
C PHE A 100 3.15 3.68 14.01
N GLU A 101 3.20 3.77 12.69
CA GLU A 101 3.63 4.93 11.92
C GLU A 101 2.83 6.20 12.26
N PRO A 102 1.49 6.16 12.38
CA PRO A 102 0.72 7.35 12.74
C PRO A 102 1.10 7.91 14.10
N TYR A 103 1.43 7.04 15.05
CA TYR A 103 1.83 7.43 16.40
C TYR A 103 3.28 7.92 16.42
N LEU A 104 4.19 7.22 15.74
CA LEU A 104 5.61 7.57 15.68
C LEU A 104 5.81 8.92 14.99
N LYS A 105 5.21 9.16 13.82
CA LYS A 105 5.35 10.44 13.10
C LYS A 105 4.77 11.60 13.90
N SER A 106 3.62 11.41 14.53
CA SER A 106 2.99 12.44 15.36
C SER A 106 3.80 12.74 16.62
N ALA A 107 4.33 11.72 17.28
CA ALA A 107 5.18 11.88 18.46
C ALA A 107 6.53 12.54 18.10
N SER A 108 7.12 12.18 16.97
CA SER A 108 8.33 12.81 16.44
C SER A 108 8.09 14.28 16.13
N TYR A 109 7.00 14.60 15.43
CA TYR A 109 6.60 15.99 15.15
C TYR A 109 6.44 16.81 16.44
N LEU A 110 5.69 16.29 17.40
CA LEU A 110 5.48 16.95 18.69
C LEU A 110 6.79 17.13 19.47
N ALA A 111 7.70 16.16 19.43
CA ALA A 111 9.00 16.26 20.09
C ALA A 111 9.91 17.32 19.44
N ILE A 112 9.87 17.46 18.11
CA ILE A 112 10.64 18.46 17.36
C ILE A 112 10.11 19.85 17.65
N GLU A 113 8.79 20.05 17.57
CA GLU A 113 8.16 21.31 17.90
C GLU A 113 8.50 21.73 19.33
N LEU A 114 8.38 20.82 20.31
CA LEU A 114 8.79 21.09 21.70
C LEU A 114 10.28 21.41 21.85
N GLY A 115 11.14 20.77 21.04
CA GLY A 115 12.59 21.01 21.04
C GLY A 115 12.96 22.38 20.47
N MET A 116 12.35 22.77 19.35
CA MET A 116 12.59 24.04 18.66
C MET A 116 12.00 25.23 19.41
N LEU A 117 10.84 25.04 20.03
CA LEU A 117 10.21 26.04 20.88
C LEU A 117 11.12 26.43 22.05
N ASN A 118 11.97 25.53 22.54
CA ASN A 118 12.88 25.84 23.65
C ASN A 118 14.05 26.78 23.24
N GLU A 119 14.37 26.86 21.95
CA GLU A 119 15.49 27.67 21.42
C GLU A 119 15.04 29.01 20.84
N ASN A 120 13.82 29.09 20.26
CA ASN A 120 13.37 30.25 19.49
C ASN A 120 12.04 30.91 19.97
N ALA A 121 11.49 30.51 21.13
CA ALA A 121 10.10 30.85 21.52
C ALA A 121 9.79 32.34 21.71
N SER A 122 10.73 33.22 22.04
CA SER A 122 10.35 34.58 22.47
C SER A 122 9.98 35.53 21.34
N GLU A 123 10.50 35.35 20.12
CA GLU A 123 10.38 36.37 19.06
C GLU A 123 9.27 36.08 18.02
N VAL A 124 8.94 34.81 17.79
CA VAL A 124 7.96 34.40 16.75
C VAL A 124 6.53 34.28 17.31
N LEU A 125 6.38 33.96 18.61
CA LEU A 125 5.08 33.72 19.23
C LEU A 125 4.26 35.01 19.48
N GLU A 126 4.89 36.19 19.57
CA GLU A 126 4.16 37.46 19.74
C GLU A 126 3.40 37.91 18.48
N GLN A 127 3.81 37.47 17.28
CA GLN A 127 3.23 37.98 16.03
C GLN A 127 1.98 37.22 15.55
N VAL A 128 1.61 36.10 16.18
CA VAL A 128 0.57 35.18 15.68
C VAL A 128 -0.50 34.88 16.75
N GLN A 129 -0.94 35.87 17.52
CA GLN A 129 -2.17 35.71 18.32
C GLN A 129 -3.41 35.79 17.43
N TRP A 130 -3.83 34.66 16.86
CA TRP A 130 -5.08 34.55 16.11
C TRP A 130 -6.19 34.00 17.02
N ALA A 131 -7.25 34.81 17.19
CA ALA A 131 -8.55 34.38 17.70
C ALA A 131 -8.57 33.72 19.10
N GLY A 132 -7.79 34.23 20.06
CA GLY A 132 -7.88 33.83 21.47
C GLY A 132 -7.28 32.47 21.81
N PHE A 133 -6.73 31.76 20.83
CA PHE A 133 -5.87 30.61 21.05
C PHE A 133 -4.41 31.06 20.96
N ASP A 134 -3.59 30.60 21.90
CA ASP A 134 -2.15 30.77 21.82
C ASP A 134 -1.63 30.08 20.55
N ALA A 135 -0.76 30.75 19.78
CA ALA A 135 -0.16 30.22 18.55
C ALA A 135 0.49 28.85 18.81
N PHE A 136 1.05 28.70 20.01
CA PHE A 136 1.58 27.47 20.57
C PHE A 136 0.55 26.34 20.59
N THR A 137 -0.66 26.61 21.09
CA THR A 137 -1.73 25.61 21.16
C THR A 137 -2.19 25.24 19.76
N VAL A 138 -2.23 26.20 18.84
CA VAL A 138 -2.64 25.94 17.45
C VAL A 138 -1.63 25.03 16.75
N LEU A 139 -0.34 25.39 16.74
CA LEU A 139 0.71 24.61 16.08
C LEU A 139 0.89 23.23 16.73
N LEU A 140 0.98 23.17 18.05
CA LEU A 140 1.28 21.92 18.75
C LEU A 140 0.10 20.97 18.72
N VAL A 141 -1.11 21.44 19.02
CA VAL A 141 -2.30 20.57 19.07
C VAL A 141 -2.86 20.30 17.68
N PHE A 142 -3.08 21.32 16.85
CA PHE A 142 -3.65 21.08 15.52
C PHE A 142 -2.63 20.52 14.54
N GLY A 143 -1.35 20.89 14.63
CA GLY A 143 -0.29 20.29 13.82
C GLY A 143 -0.13 18.80 14.13
N THR A 144 -0.04 18.43 15.41
CA THR A 144 0.07 17.02 15.81
C THR A 144 -1.17 16.21 15.43
N LEU A 145 -2.38 16.77 15.63
CA LEU A 145 -3.62 16.12 15.21
C LEU A 145 -3.71 15.97 13.69
N ALA A 146 -3.25 16.97 12.94
CA ALA A 146 -3.23 16.92 11.48
C ALA A 146 -2.26 15.84 10.97
N VAL A 147 -1.04 15.78 11.51
CA VAL A 147 -0.04 14.75 11.19
C VAL A 147 -0.57 13.36 11.51
N PHE A 148 -1.17 13.19 12.70
CA PHE A 148 -1.80 11.93 13.10
C PHE A 148 -2.91 11.51 12.13
N PHE A 149 -3.80 12.44 11.80
CA PHE A 149 -4.93 12.17 10.91
C PHE A 149 -4.46 11.80 9.50
N LEU A 150 -3.48 12.52 8.95
CA LEU A 150 -2.92 12.24 7.62
C LEU A 150 -2.20 10.89 7.58
N ALA A 151 -1.39 10.59 8.59
CA ALA A 151 -0.70 9.31 8.70
C ALA A 151 -1.70 8.15 8.88
N ALA A 152 -2.72 8.30 9.71
CA ALA A 152 -3.78 7.30 9.88
C ALA A 152 -4.55 7.05 8.58
N LEU A 153 -4.84 8.11 7.81
CA LEU A 153 -5.50 8.00 6.51
C LEU A 153 -4.62 7.26 5.49
N ARG A 154 -3.31 7.57 5.45
CA ARG A 154 -2.31 6.83 4.64
C ARG A 154 -2.29 5.35 5.01
N THR A 155 -2.21 5.00 6.30
CA THR A 155 -2.22 3.60 6.76
C THR A 155 -3.50 2.89 6.34
N GLN A 156 -4.67 3.52 6.47
CA GLN A 156 -5.93 2.94 5.99
C GLN A 156 -5.95 2.73 4.47
N PHE A 157 -5.37 3.64 3.71
CA PHE A 157 -5.25 3.53 2.25
C PHE A 157 -4.32 2.37 1.85
N ILE A 158 -3.15 2.24 2.49
CA ILE A 158 -2.23 1.13 2.26
C ILE A 158 -2.91 -0.20 2.61
N ASN A 159 -3.62 -0.28 3.73
CA ASN A 159 -4.33 -1.48 4.14
C ASN A 159 -5.47 -1.84 3.17
N PHE A 160 -6.21 -0.84 2.67
CA PHE A 160 -7.22 -1.07 1.65
C PHE A 160 -6.61 -1.57 0.32
N LEU A 161 -5.48 -0.99 -0.09
CA LEU A 161 -4.77 -1.42 -1.29
C LEU A 161 -4.21 -2.83 -1.12
N GLN A 162 -3.73 -3.19 0.08
CA GLN A 162 -3.42 -4.56 0.43
C GLN A 162 -4.69 -5.43 0.40
N ASP A 163 -5.87 -4.96 0.81
CA ASP A 163 -7.08 -5.78 0.68
C ASP A 163 -7.50 -6.03 -0.79
N ILE A 164 -7.21 -5.09 -1.71
CA ILE A 164 -7.40 -5.28 -3.16
C ILE A 164 -6.27 -6.10 -3.79
N ASP A 165 -5.05 -5.91 -3.30
CA ASP A 165 -3.80 -6.44 -3.84
C ASP A 165 -2.84 -6.83 -2.70
N GLU A 166 -3.20 -7.90 -2.00
CA GLU A 166 -2.68 -8.38 -0.70
C GLU A 166 -1.17 -8.66 -0.64
N ASP A 167 -0.44 -8.49 -1.74
CA ASP A 167 1.02 -8.43 -1.74
C ASP A 167 1.58 -7.59 -2.91
N ASP A 168 0.92 -6.49 -3.26
CA ASP A 168 1.52 -5.42 -4.08
C ASP A 168 2.05 -5.88 -5.46
N ASN A 169 1.13 -6.37 -6.27
CA ASN A 169 1.37 -7.41 -7.24
C ASN A 169 0.70 -7.06 -8.60
N LEU A 170 -0.25 -6.15 -8.62
CA LEU A 170 -0.65 -5.39 -9.81
C LEU A 170 0.35 -4.27 -10.14
N LEU A 171 1.51 -4.25 -9.46
CA LEU A 171 2.48 -3.14 -9.45
C LEU A 171 1.87 -1.85 -8.88
N ILE A 172 0.73 -1.89 -8.20
CA ILE A 172 0.02 -0.69 -7.75
C ILE A 172 0.79 0.03 -6.65
N GLY A 173 1.27 -0.68 -5.63
CA GLY A 173 2.14 -0.13 -4.60
C GLY A 173 3.58 0.11 -5.08
N GLN A 174 4.07 -0.61 -6.10
CA GLN A 174 5.33 -0.25 -6.77
C GLN A 174 5.19 1.01 -7.65
N PHE A 175 4.02 1.26 -8.23
CA PHE A 175 3.67 2.48 -8.98
C PHE A 175 3.40 3.65 -8.02
N ILE A 176 2.86 3.37 -6.83
CA ILE A 176 2.72 4.35 -5.73
C ILE A 176 4.07 4.70 -5.13
N SER A 177 4.92 3.72 -4.84
CA SER A 177 6.30 3.93 -4.38
C SER A 177 7.11 4.66 -5.45
N TRP A 178 6.95 4.33 -6.74
CA TRP A 178 7.56 5.10 -7.82
C TRP A 178 6.97 6.52 -7.94
N LEU A 179 5.68 6.72 -7.67
CA LEU A 179 5.06 8.06 -7.58
C LEU A 179 5.61 8.84 -6.39
N GLU A 180 5.77 8.19 -5.23
CA GLU A 180 6.33 8.72 -3.99
C GLU A 180 7.80 9.13 -4.22
N ASP A 181 8.61 8.27 -4.82
CA ASP A 181 10.00 8.54 -5.19
C ASP A 181 10.11 9.64 -6.28
N SER A 182 9.20 9.63 -7.27
CA SER A 182 9.13 10.67 -8.31
C SER A 182 8.67 12.01 -7.74
N LEU A 183 7.84 12.00 -6.69
CA LEU A 183 7.37 13.18 -5.96
C LEU A 183 8.45 13.76 -5.05
N VAL A 184 9.36 12.93 -4.50
CA VAL A 184 10.57 13.41 -3.80
C VAL A 184 11.49 14.16 -4.77
N LEU A 185 11.65 13.64 -5.99
CA LEU A 185 12.49 14.25 -7.03
C LEU A 185 11.85 15.50 -7.66
N PHE A 186 10.52 15.53 -7.83
CA PHE A 186 9.77 16.74 -8.20
C PHE A 186 9.56 17.72 -7.04
N GLY A 187 9.67 17.24 -5.79
CA GLY A 187 9.49 18.00 -4.55
C GLY A 187 10.47 19.17 -4.45
N PHE A 188 11.68 19.01 -4.98
CA PHE A 188 12.68 20.08 -5.09
C PHE A 188 12.15 21.31 -5.87
N PHE A 189 11.39 21.11 -6.95
CA PHE A 189 10.79 22.20 -7.74
C PHE A 189 9.41 22.64 -7.23
N LEU A 190 8.73 21.78 -6.45
CA LEU A 190 7.39 22.01 -5.92
C LEU A 190 7.36 22.70 -4.56
N LEU A 191 8.45 22.69 -3.78
CA LEU A 191 8.56 23.30 -2.44
C LEU A 191 8.11 24.78 -2.35
N ILE A 192 8.11 25.51 -3.47
CA ILE A 192 7.66 26.92 -3.54
C ILE A 192 6.11 27.02 -3.63
N TRP A 193 5.41 25.97 -4.07
CA TRP A 193 3.94 25.92 -4.28
C TRP A 193 3.23 24.79 -3.50
N SER A 194 3.96 23.93 -2.77
CA SER A 194 3.55 22.57 -2.42
C SER A 194 2.46 22.43 -1.35
N GLY A 195 2.45 23.21 -0.27
CA GLY A 195 1.61 22.88 0.90
C GLY A 195 0.11 22.78 0.59
N ILE A 196 -0.44 23.75 -0.15
CA ILE A 196 -1.87 23.77 -0.52
C ILE A 196 -2.16 22.83 -1.69
N LEU A 197 -1.24 22.76 -2.66
CA LEU A 197 -1.40 21.91 -3.83
C LEU A 197 -1.33 20.42 -3.46
N MET A 198 -0.49 20.04 -2.50
CA MET A 198 -0.40 18.68 -1.96
C MET A 198 -1.69 18.26 -1.29
N VAL A 199 -2.23 19.07 -0.36
CA VAL A 199 -3.50 18.77 0.30
C VAL A 199 -4.64 18.68 -0.73
N ALA A 200 -4.64 19.54 -1.75
CA ALA A 200 -5.63 19.50 -2.82
C ALA A 200 -5.53 18.23 -3.68
N VAL A 201 -4.33 17.86 -4.15
CA VAL A 201 -4.11 16.66 -4.98
C VAL A 201 -4.43 15.40 -4.17
N TYR A 202 -3.95 15.31 -2.93
CA TYR A 202 -4.23 14.18 -2.04
C TYR A 202 -5.73 14.08 -1.74
N GLY A 203 -6.37 15.21 -1.44
CA GLY A 203 -7.81 15.31 -1.26
C GLY A 203 -8.58 14.83 -2.50
N ILE A 204 -8.14 15.20 -3.71
CA ILE A 204 -8.75 14.76 -4.97
C ILE A 204 -8.57 13.25 -5.17
N LEU A 205 -7.36 12.72 -4.99
CA LEU A 205 -7.07 11.30 -5.18
C LEU A 205 -7.86 10.43 -4.20
N VAL A 206 -7.84 10.79 -2.92
CA VAL A 206 -8.62 10.10 -1.87
C VAL A 206 -10.12 10.22 -2.15
N SER A 207 -10.62 11.39 -2.55
CA SER A 207 -12.04 11.57 -2.88
C SER A 207 -12.46 10.75 -4.09
N ALA A 208 -11.67 10.76 -5.17
CA ALA A 208 -11.92 9.95 -6.37
C ALA A 208 -11.90 8.45 -6.05
N PHE A 209 -11.01 8.05 -5.15
CA PHE A 209 -10.89 6.69 -4.67
C PHE A 209 -12.12 6.25 -3.84
N VAL A 210 -12.48 7.00 -2.80
CA VAL A 210 -13.68 6.74 -1.98
C VAL A 210 -14.94 6.71 -2.84
N TYR A 211 -15.04 7.65 -3.80
CA TYR A 211 -16.11 7.66 -4.78
C TYR A 211 -16.13 6.37 -5.63
N SER A 212 -14.98 5.90 -6.09
CA SER A 212 -14.87 4.68 -6.90
C SER A 212 -15.27 3.43 -6.11
N VAL A 213 -14.87 3.32 -4.84
CA VAL A 213 -15.29 2.21 -3.95
C VAL A 213 -16.80 2.23 -3.74
N ARG A 214 -17.36 3.38 -3.33
CA ARG A 214 -18.80 3.53 -3.12
C ARG A 214 -19.59 3.25 -4.38
N LYS A 215 -19.10 3.71 -5.54
CA LYS A 215 -19.72 3.44 -6.84
C LYS A 215 -19.64 1.95 -7.19
N HIS A 216 -18.57 1.26 -6.84
CA HIS A 216 -18.43 -0.16 -7.05
C HIS A 216 -19.39 -0.97 -6.16
N GLU A 217 -19.49 -0.63 -4.87
CA GLU A 217 -20.43 -1.25 -3.94
C GLU A 217 -21.88 -1.00 -4.35
N ALA A 218 -22.23 0.25 -4.68
CA ALA A 218 -23.55 0.61 -5.18
C ALA A 218 -23.91 -0.17 -6.47
N LYS A 219 -22.94 -0.35 -7.38
CA LYS A 219 -23.14 -1.18 -8.57
C LYS A 219 -23.42 -2.64 -8.22
N VAL A 220 -22.67 -3.24 -7.30
CA VAL A 220 -22.89 -4.63 -6.86
C VAL A 220 -24.26 -4.77 -6.18
N GLU A 221 -24.65 -3.83 -5.33
CA GLU A 221 -25.96 -3.81 -4.68
C GLU A 221 -27.10 -3.66 -5.69
N SER A 222 -26.95 -2.77 -6.68
CA SER A 222 -27.95 -2.58 -7.75
C SER A 222 -28.11 -3.80 -8.66
N GLN A 223 -27.11 -4.69 -8.71
CA GLN A 223 -27.14 -5.90 -9.52
C GLN A 223 -27.86 -7.07 -8.83
N LYS A 224 -28.23 -6.94 -7.55
CA LYS A 224 -28.94 -8.00 -6.83
C LYS A 224 -30.33 -8.22 -7.43
N VAL A 225 -30.72 -9.49 -7.48
CA VAL A 225 -32.02 -9.94 -7.98
C VAL A 225 -32.82 -10.56 -6.85
N SER A 226 -34.14 -10.47 -6.89
CA SER A 226 -35.00 -11.11 -5.89
C SER A 226 -35.04 -12.63 -6.07
N CYS A 227 -34.98 -13.37 -4.96
CA CYS A 227 -35.20 -14.80 -4.96
C CYS A 227 -36.64 -15.14 -5.37
N GLN A 228 -36.83 -16.16 -6.22
CA GLN A 228 -38.16 -16.58 -6.67
C GLN A 228 -39.02 -17.21 -5.55
N ASN A 229 -38.39 -17.69 -4.47
CA ASN A 229 -39.08 -18.37 -3.37
C ASN A 229 -39.29 -17.47 -2.15
N CYS A 230 -38.21 -16.86 -1.62
CA CYS A 230 -38.28 -16.04 -0.41
C CYS A 230 -38.24 -14.52 -0.64
N ASN A 231 -38.17 -14.07 -1.90
CA ASN A 231 -38.07 -12.66 -2.31
C ASN A 231 -36.84 -11.88 -1.78
N GLU A 232 -35.92 -12.55 -1.08
CA GLU A 232 -34.69 -11.94 -0.56
C GLU A 232 -33.73 -11.51 -1.69
N LYS A 233 -32.99 -10.41 -1.49
CA LYS A 233 -32.07 -9.87 -2.51
C LYS A 233 -30.78 -10.68 -2.55
N ILE A 234 -30.60 -11.45 -3.61
CA ILE A 234 -29.43 -12.33 -3.81
C ILE A 234 -28.55 -11.85 -4.96
N LEU A 235 -27.27 -12.24 -4.93
CA LEU A 235 -26.34 -11.93 -6.01
C LEU A 235 -26.76 -12.69 -7.29
N PRO A 236 -26.66 -12.06 -8.48
CA PRO A 236 -27.12 -12.64 -9.74
C PRO A 236 -26.25 -13.80 -10.24
N PHE A 237 -25.09 -14.00 -9.61
CA PHE A 237 -24.15 -15.08 -9.89
C PHE A 237 -24.10 -16.11 -8.75
N ALA A 238 -25.00 -16.03 -7.76
CA ALA A 238 -25.14 -17.07 -6.74
C ALA A 238 -25.88 -18.28 -7.33
N VAL A 239 -25.45 -19.49 -6.95
CA VAL A 239 -26.10 -20.73 -7.39
C VAL A 239 -27.36 -20.97 -6.56
N ASN A 240 -27.25 -20.78 -5.24
CA ASN A 240 -28.35 -20.96 -4.30
C ASN A 240 -28.59 -19.68 -3.50
N CYS A 241 -29.84 -19.47 -3.08
CA CYS A 241 -30.18 -18.40 -2.14
C CYS A 241 -29.51 -18.64 -0.78
N PHE A 242 -28.90 -17.60 -0.19
CA PHE A 242 -28.28 -17.71 1.13
C PHE A 242 -29.31 -17.90 2.26
N HIS A 243 -30.56 -17.47 2.06
CA HIS A 243 -31.62 -17.52 3.06
C HIS A 243 -32.44 -18.82 2.99
N CYS A 244 -33.04 -19.14 1.83
CA CYS A 244 -33.93 -20.29 1.68
C CYS A 244 -33.29 -21.51 0.99
N GLY A 245 -32.03 -21.42 0.55
CA GLY A 245 -31.33 -22.52 -0.13
C GLY A 245 -31.80 -22.84 -1.56
N THR A 246 -32.87 -22.21 -2.06
CA THR A 246 -33.43 -22.49 -3.39
C THR A 246 -32.44 -22.14 -4.50
N THR A 247 -32.27 -23.06 -5.45
CA THR A 247 -31.41 -22.90 -6.63
C THR A 247 -31.97 -21.84 -7.57
N GLN A 248 -31.10 -20.96 -8.09
CA GLN A 248 -31.49 -19.95 -9.07
C GLN A 248 -31.65 -20.54 -10.48
N ASN A 249 -32.74 -20.17 -11.15
CA ASN A 249 -33.00 -20.58 -12.53
C ASN A 249 -32.13 -19.86 -13.58
N LYS A 250 -31.67 -18.63 -13.31
CA LYS A 250 -30.87 -17.81 -14.23
C LYS A 250 -29.61 -17.29 -13.55
N ILE A 251 -28.51 -18.03 -13.68
CA ILE A 251 -27.22 -17.68 -13.06
C ILE A 251 -26.36 -16.93 -14.07
N SER A 252 -25.99 -15.69 -13.73
CA SER A 252 -25.07 -14.88 -14.51
C SER A 252 -23.62 -15.27 -14.20
N ALA A 253 -22.73 -15.21 -15.19
CA ALA A 253 -21.31 -15.42 -14.93
C ALA A 253 -20.70 -14.25 -14.15
N ILE A 254 -19.59 -14.50 -13.45
CA ILE A 254 -18.86 -13.46 -12.70
C ILE A 254 -17.66 -12.98 -13.52
N THR A 255 -17.45 -11.66 -13.58
CA THR A 255 -16.25 -11.08 -14.21
C THR A 255 -15.06 -11.13 -13.27
N LEU A 256 -13.84 -10.89 -13.76
CA LEU A 256 -12.62 -10.89 -12.94
C LEU A 256 -12.69 -9.89 -11.76
N LEU A 257 -13.43 -8.79 -11.95
CA LEU A 257 -13.65 -7.74 -10.94
C LEU A 257 -14.81 -8.05 -9.97
N GLY A 258 -15.39 -9.25 -10.05
CA GLY A 258 -16.48 -9.66 -9.17
C GLY A 258 -17.83 -9.02 -9.47
N GLN A 259 -18.07 -8.62 -10.73
CA GLN A 259 -19.34 -8.05 -11.19
C GLN A 259 -20.14 -9.04 -12.04
N LYS A 260 -21.44 -8.77 -12.22
CA LYS A 260 -22.30 -9.50 -13.15
C LYS A 260 -21.77 -9.39 -14.59
N SER A 261 -21.62 -10.54 -15.25
CA SER A 261 -21.45 -10.63 -16.70
C SER A 261 -22.81 -10.72 -17.39
N GLU A 262 -22.90 -10.24 -18.62
CA GLU A 262 -24.09 -10.39 -19.48
C GLU A 262 -24.30 -11.85 -19.92
N LYS A 263 -23.25 -12.67 -19.86
CA LYS A 263 -23.31 -14.08 -20.25
C LYS A 263 -23.85 -14.93 -19.10
N PHE A 264 -24.79 -15.82 -19.41
CA PHE A 264 -25.25 -16.84 -18.48
C PHE A 264 -24.23 -17.98 -18.34
N VAL A 265 -24.23 -18.61 -17.17
CA VAL A 265 -23.40 -19.77 -16.87
C VAL A 265 -23.85 -20.96 -17.72
N ARG A 266 -22.94 -21.53 -18.51
CA ARG A 266 -23.19 -22.76 -19.30
C ARG A 266 -22.86 -24.03 -18.51
N GLN A 267 -21.87 -23.97 -17.63
CA GLN A 267 -21.39 -25.10 -16.83
C GLN A 267 -21.28 -24.67 -15.36
N LEU A 268 -22.09 -25.29 -14.50
CA LEU A 268 -22.19 -24.95 -13.08
C LEU A 268 -20.89 -25.23 -12.32
N GLU A 269 -20.19 -26.32 -12.66
CA GLU A 269 -18.93 -26.72 -12.02
C GLU A 269 -17.84 -25.66 -12.22
N ASP A 270 -17.60 -25.26 -13.48
CA ASP A 270 -16.66 -24.19 -13.83
C ASP A 270 -17.00 -22.85 -13.14
N HIS A 271 -18.29 -22.56 -12.97
CA HIS A 271 -18.73 -21.36 -12.25
C HIS A 271 -18.43 -21.42 -10.75
N LYS A 272 -18.71 -22.55 -10.09
CA LYS A 272 -18.35 -22.76 -8.67
C LYS A 272 -16.85 -22.57 -8.46
N PHE A 273 -16.00 -23.04 -9.39
CA PHE A 273 -14.55 -22.80 -9.33
C PHE A 273 -14.18 -21.32 -9.50
N ASN A 274 -14.83 -20.60 -10.41
CA ASN A 274 -14.58 -19.17 -10.60
C ASN A 274 -14.97 -18.35 -9.35
N LEU A 275 -16.04 -18.74 -8.65
CA LEU A 275 -16.41 -18.16 -7.36
C LEU A 275 -15.34 -18.40 -6.29
N LEU A 276 -14.85 -19.64 -6.16
CA LEU A 276 -13.78 -19.98 -5.23
C LEU A 276 -12.48 -19.22 -5.53
N ALA A 277 -12.10 -19.11 -6.81
CA ALA A 277 -10.93 -18.35 -7.25
C ALA A 277 -11.02 -16.84 -6.91
N GLN A 278 -12.23 -16.33 -6.67
CA GLN A 278 -12.49 -14.95 -6.25
C GLN A 278 -12.76 -14.81 -4.74
N ARG A 279 -12.45 -15.82 -3.92
CA ARG A 279 -12.72 -15.83 -2.47
C ARG A 279 -14.21 -15.65 -2.14
N ARG A 280 -15.09 -16.24 -2.96
CA ARG A 280 -16.53 -16.25 -2.77
C ARG A 280 -17.05 -17.66 -2.54
N CYS A 281 -18.15 -17.78 -1.81
CA CYS A 281 -18.80 -19.07 -1.57
C CYS A 281 -19.31 -19.69 -2.89
N PRO A 282 -19.06 -20.98 -3.18
CA PRO A 282 -19.53 -21.63 -4.41
C PRO A 282 -21.06 -21.78 -4.46
N SER A 283 -21.75 -21.65 -3.32
CA SER A 283 -23.21 -21.76 -3.22
C SER A 283 -23.86 -20.37 -3.30
N CYS A 284 -23.63 -19.50 -2.32
CA CYS A 284 -24.31 -18.19 -2.24
C CYS A 284 -23.54 -17.00 -2.83
N ALA A 285 -22.29 -17.21 -3.29
CA ALA A 285 -21.41 -16.19 -3.86
C ALA A 285 -21.05 -14.96 -2.99
N ASN A 286 -21.40 -14.97 -1.71
CA ASN A 286 -20.91 -13.97 -0.75
C ASN A 286 -19.40 -14.09 -0.53
N LYS A 287 -18.77 -12.95 -0.22
CA LYS A 287 -17.32 -12.88 0.07
C LYS A 287 -17.01 -13.65 1.36
N LEU A 288 -15.88 -14.35 1.37
CA LEU A 288 -15.38 -15.05 2.54
C LEU A 288 -14.47 -14.13 3.36
N THR A 289 -14.54 -14.28 4.68
CA THR A 289 -13.84 -13.42 5.64
C THR A 289 -12.49 -13.98 6.08
N LYS A 290 -12.32 -15.31 6.10
CA LYS A 290 -11.06 -15.95 6.55
C LYS A 290 -10.20 -16.38 5.37
N ASN A 291 -8.88 -16.34 5.54
CA ASN A 291 -7.90 -16.87 4.58
C ASN A 291 -7.57 -18.33 4.93
N SER A 292 -8.55 -19.23 4.81
CA SER A 292 -8.39 -20.66 5.09
C SER A 292 -9.31 -21.51 4.21
N PRO A 293 -8.88 -22.69 3.77
CA PRO A 293 -9.75 -23.60 3.02
C PRO A 293 -10.79 -24.30 3.90
N LYS A 294 -10.48 -24.52 5.19
CA LYS A 294 -11.33 -25.22 6.17
C LYS A 294 -12.35 -24.31 6.85
N GLN A 295 -12.91 -23.33 6.12
CA GLN A 295 -13.94 -22.43 6.66
C GLN A 295 -15.33 -22.78 6.11
N THR A 296 -16.34 -22.51 6.92
CA THR A 296 -17.74 -22.48 6.51
C THR A 296 -18.12 -21.06 6.08
N CYS A 297 -19.03 -20.94 5.12
CA CYS A 297 -19.51 -19.63 4.70
C CYS A 297 -20.30 -18.98 5.85
N PRO A 298 -19.98 -17.74 6.26
CA PRO A 298 -20.71 -17.08 7.34
C PRO A 298 -22.17 -16.75 6.98
N SER A 299 -22.52 -16.69 5.69
CA SER A 299 -23.88 -16.33 5.26
C SER A 299 -24.81 -17.52 5.02
N CYS A 300 -24.28 -18.66 4.54
CA CYS A 300 -25.12 -19.82 4.17
C CYS A 300 -24.68 -21.12 4.84
N ALA A 301 -23.71 -21.08 5.75
CA ALA A 301 -23.10 -22.22 6.44
C ALA A 301 -22.47 -23.31 5.54
N ASN A 302 -22.48 -23.16 4.22
CA ASN A 302 -21.93 -24.15 3.29
C ASN A 302 -20.42 -24.34 3.48
N LYS A 303 -19.95 -25.59 3.45
CA LYS A 303 -18.53 -25.93 3.46
C LYS A 303 -17.94 -25.68 2.06
N LEU A 304 -16.79 -25.01 1.99
CA LEU A 304 -16.24 -24.52 0.71
C LEU A 304 -15.80 -25.61 -0.27
N PHE A 305 -15.22 -26.70 0.24
CA PHE A 305 -14.59 -27.75 -0.56
C PHE A 305 -15.28 -29.11 -0.42
N GLU A 306 -16.56 -29.10 -0.05
CA GLU A 306 -17.42 -30.28 -0.09
C GLU A 306 -17.87 -30.54 -1.54
N GLU A 307 -18.42 -29.52 -2.19
CA GLU A 307 -18.74 -29.54 -3.63
C GLU A 307 -18.51 -28.14 -4.25
N PRO A 308 -17.40 -27.90 -4.98
CA PRO A 308 -16.45 -28.88 -5.54
C PRO A 308 -15.34 -29.30 -4.58
N THR A 309 -14.75 -30.49 -4.77
CA THR A 309 -13.68 -30.99 -3.89
C THR A 309 -12.34 -30.29 -4.10
N GLU A 310 -11.45 -30.38 -3.12
CA GLU A 310 -10.06 -29.91 -3.25
C GLU A 310 -9.36 -30.50 -4.48
N LYS A 311 -9.55 -31.80 -4.74
CA LYS A 311 -8.94 -32.50 -5.87
C LYS A 311 -9.42 -31.92 -7.20
N ASP A 312 -10.70 -31.60 -7.31
CA ASP A 312 -11.28 -31.02 -8.52
C ASP A 312 -10.81 -29.58 -8.73
N PHE A 313 -10.68 -28.82 -7.65
CA PHE A 313 -10.09 -27.47 -7.69
C PHE A 313 -8.65 -27.51 -8.20
N ILE A 314 -7.82 -28.40 -7.65
CA ILE A 314 -6.44 -28.59 -8.10
C ILE A 314 -6.38 -29.09 -9.54
N LYS A 315 -7.26 -30.02 -9.95
CA LYS A 315 -7.33 -30.53 -11.33
C LYS A 315 -7.65 -29.42 -12.33
N THR A 316 -8.60 -28.55 -11.99
CA THR A 316 -8.97 -27.41 -12.83
C THR A 316 -7.82 -26.42 -12.98
N LEU A 317 -7.08 -26.15 -11.89
CA LEU A 317 -5.88 -25.30 -11.94
C LEU A 317 -4.71 -25.97 -12.69
N ASN A 318 -4.54 -27.29 -12.59
CA ASN A 318 -3.54 -28.02 -13.40
C ASN A 318 -3.82 -27.89 -14.90
N ARG A 319 -5.09 -27.95 -15.32
CA ARG A 319 -5.47 -27.77 -16.73
C ARG A 319 -5.09 -26.37 -17.23
N LYS A 320 -5.39 -25.33 -16.43
CA LYS A 320 -4.98 -23.94 -16.73
C LYS A 320 -3.46 -23.78 -16.71
N PHE A 321 -2.76 -24.51 -15.85
CA PHE A 321 -1.30 -24.46 -15.75
C PHE A 321 -0.63 -24.83 -17.08
N TYR A 322 -1.05 -25.91 -17.74
CA TYR A 322 -0.48 -26.28 -19.03
C TYR A 322 -0.73 -25.22 -20.12
N GLN A 323 -1.92 -24.61 -20.14
CA GLN A 323 -2.23 -23.53 -21.08
C GLN A 323 -1.35 -22.30 -20.86
N VAL A 324 -1.19 -21.90 -19.59
CA VAL A 324 -0.33 -20.78 -19.21
C VAL A 324 1.13 -21.08 -19.48
N LEU A 325 1.58 -22.33 -19.33
CA LEU A 325 2.95 -22.73 -19.61
C LEU A 325 3.28 -22.57 -21.09
N VAL A 326 2.40 -23.04 -21.97
CA VAL A 326 2.54 -22.85 -23.42
C VAL A 326 2.52 -21.35 -23.77
N LEU A 327 1.58 -20.60 -23.20
CA LEU A 327 1.50 -19.16 -23.40
C LEU A 327 2.76 -18.44 -22.91
N SER A 328 3.31 -18.86 -21.77
CA SER A 328 4.52 -18.25 -21.19
C SER A 328 5.77 -18.51 -22.03
N PHE A 329 5.83 -19.67 -22.69
CA PHE A 329 6.89 -20.00 -23.64
C PHE A 329 6.80 -19.09 -24.88
N LEU A 330 5.60 -18.97 -25.46
CA LEU A 330 5.36 -18.12 -26.62
C LEU A 330 5.62 -16.63 -26.32
N LEU A 331 5.11 -16.13 -25.20
CA LEU A 331 5.34 -14.75 -24.78
C LEU A 331 6.82 -14.51 -24.50
N GLY A 332 7.52 -15.45 -23.88
CA GLY A 332 8.94 -15.34 -23.56
C GLY A 332 9.89 -15.23 -24.78
N LEU A 333 9.40 -15.45 -26.01
CA LEU A 333 10.13 -15.12 -27.24
C LEU A 333 10.39 -13.62 -27.39
N VAL A 334 9.54 -12.77 -26.79
CA VAL A 334 9.74 -11.32 -26.71
C VAL A 334 10.53 -11.02 -25.43
N PRO A 335 11.80 -10.59 -25.51
CA PRO A 335 12.62 -10.33 -24.32
C PRO A 335 11.97 -9.29 -23.41
N ILE A 336 12.21 -9.41 -22.09
CA ILE A 336 11.72 -8.51 -21.03
C ILE A 336 10.18 -8.41 -20.94
N PHE A 337 9.53 -7.82 -21.94
CA PHE A 337 8.07 -7.66 -21.99
C PHE A 337 7.32 -8.99 -21.97
N GLY A 338 7.82 -9.98 -22.72
CA GLY A 338 7.25 -11.33 -22.74
C GLY A 338 7.32 -12.03 -21.40
N PHE A 339 8.44 -11.86 -20.69
CA PHE A 339 8.60 -12.37 -19.33
C PHE A 339 7.60 -11.69 -18.37
N ILE A 340 7.52 -10.36 -18.37
CA ILE A 340 6.61 -9.59 -17.52
C ILE A 340 5.15 -10.00 -17.79
N ALA A 341 4.74 -10.05 -19.06
CA ALA A 341 3.39 -10.45 -19.45
C ALA A 341 3.06 -11.87 -19.00
N SER A 342 4.00 -12.81 -19.16
CA SER A 342 3.84 -14.20 -18.71
C SER A 342 3.63 -14.29 -17.20
N VAL A 343 4.43 -13.55 -16.44
CA VAL A 343 4.32 -13.50 -14.98
C VAL A 343 2.96 -12.93 -14.56
N LEU A 344 2.49 -11.86 -15.21
CA LEU A 344 1.19 -11.25 -14.93
C LEU A 344 0.03 -12.22 -15.22
N VAL A 345 0.05 -12.89 -16.37
CA VAL A 345 -0.99 -13.87 -16.72
C VAL A 345 -1.00 -15.02 -15.71
N ALA A 346 0.14 -15.67 -15.48
CA ALA A 346 0.24 -16.81 -14.55
C ALA A 346 -0.22 -16.45 -13.14
N LYS A 347 0.01 -15.22 -12.71
CA LYS A 347 -0.38 -14.72 -11.40
C LYS A 347 -1.88 -14.55 -11.26
N ILE A 348 -2.53 -13.93 -12.23
CA ILE A 348 -3.98 -13.73 -12.22
C ILE A 348 -4.68 -15.09 -12.32
N THR A 349 -4.19 -15.99 -13.18
CA THR A 349 -4.90 -17.24 -13.51
C THR A 349 -4.57 -18.41 -12.59
N LEU A 350 -3.34 -18.52 -12.06
CA LEU A 350 -2.86 -19.69 -11.32
C LEU A 350 -2.51 -19.40 -9.86
N PHE A 351 -1.81 -18.30 -9.58
CA PHE A 351 -1.28 -18.06 -8.24
C PHE A 351 -2.31 -17.42 -7.30
N SER A 352 -3.05 -16.42 -7.80
CA SER A 352 -4.08 -15.71 -7.03
C SER A 352 -5.13 -16.66 -6.40
N PRO A 353 -5.65 -17.68 -7.10
CA PRO A 353 -6.61 -18.62 -6.52
C PRO A 353 -6.08 -19.42 -5.32
N TYR A 354 -4.84 -19.94 -5.35
CA TYR A 354 -4.28 -20.69 -4.23
C TYR A 354 -4.03 -19.81 -3.01
N LYS A 355 -3.49 -18.63 -3.27
CA LYS A 355 -2.98 -17.73 -2.25
C LYS A 355 -4.06 -17.16 -1.33
N LYS A 356 -5.27 -16.94 -1.87
CA LYS A 356 -6.44 -16.46 -1.11
C LYS A 356 -6.87 -17.38 0.04
N PHE A 357 -6.37 -18.63 0.07
CA PHE A 357 -6.66 -19.61 1.12
C PHE A 357 -5.46 -19.93 2.00
N ILE A 358 -4.35 -19.19 1.87
CA ILE A 358 -3.14 -19.42 2.67
C ILE A 358 -3.04 -18.31 3.73
N SER A 359 -2.77 -18.70 4.98
CA SER A 359 -2.61 -17.75 6.07
C SER A 359 -1.38 -16.86 5.84
N THR A 360 -1.45 -15.59 6.27
CA THR A 360 -0.36 -14.63 6.09
C THR A 360 0.90 -15.07 6.83
N LYS A 361 0.76 -15.68 8.02
CA LYS A 361 1.87 -16.13 8.87
C LYS A 361 2.66 -17.29 8.24
N ASP A 362 1.96 -18.25 7.65
CA ASP A 362 2.62 -19.42 7.03
C ASP A 362 3.30 -19.06 5.71
N SER A 363 3.04 -17.88 5.15
CA SER A 363 3.49 -17.48 3.84
C SER A 363 4.89 -16.83 3.80
N LEU A 364 5.41 -16.34 4.94
CA LEU A 364 6.62 -15.49 5.06
C LEU A 364 7.83 -16.05 4.31
N LYS A 365 8.31 -17.25 4.68
CA LYS A 365 9.50 -17.88 4.07
C LYS A 365 9.36 -18.09 2.56
N THR A 366 8.15 -18.41 2.10
CA THR A 366 7.90 -18.65 0.67
C THR A 366 7.73 -17.37 -0.11
N LYS A 367 7.18 -16.32 0.50
CA LYS A 367 7.16 -14.97 -0.11
C LYS A 367 8.58 -14.47 -0.32
N LEU A 368 9.45 -14.61 0.69
CA LEU A 368 10.87 -14.25 0.58
C LEU A 368 11.59 -15.07 -0.50
N PHE A 369 11.41 -16.40 -0.49
CA PHE A 369 11.98 -17.27 -1.52
C PHE A 369 11.50 -16.87 -2.93
N ILE A 370 10.21 -16.62 -3.11
CA ILE A 370 9.64 -16.20 -4.39
C ILE A 370 10.21 -14.85 -4.83
N ARG A 371 10.45 -13.89 -3.92
CA ARG A 371 11.05 -12.59 -4.27
C ARG A 371 12.49 -12.75 -4.75
N LEU A 372 13.33 -13.47 -4.00
CA LEU A 372 14.71 -13.75 -4.40
C LEU A 372 14.76 -14.49 -5.74
N TYR A 373 13.89 -15.49 -5.89
CA TYR A 373 13.75 -16.27 -7.11
C TYR A 373 13.25 -15.43 -8.29
N THR A 374 12.33 -14.49 -8.08
CA THR A 374 11.85 -13.56 -9.13
C THR A 374 12.97 -12.65 -9.58
N PHE A 375 13.78 -12.12 -8.65
CA PHE A 375 14.93 -11.29 -9.00
C PHE A 375 15.95 -12.05 -9.84
N LEU A 376 16.31 -13.28 -9.43
CA LEU A 376 17.20 -14.16 -10.18
C LEU A 376 16.69 -14.43 -11.60
N PHE A 377 15.41 -14.78 -11.74
CA PHE A 377 14.80 -15.08 -13.03
C PHE A 377 14.53 -13.85 -13.89
N PHE A 378 14.42 -12.67 -13.31
CA PHE A 378 14.33 -11.42 -14.05
C PHE A 378 15.65 -11.15 -14.79
N ILE A 379 16.80 -11.30 -14.11
CA ILE A 379 18.13 -11.17 -14.73
C ILE A 379 18.29 -12.20 -15.86
N LEU A 380 17.93 -13.46 -15.61
CA LEU A 380 17.98 -14.53 -16.62
C LEU A 380 16.99 -14.29 -17.77
N GLY A 381 15.83 -13.70 -17.48
CA GLY A 381 14.76 -13.41 -18.45
C GLY A 381 15.12 -12.34 -19.47
N ILE A 382 16.12 -11.49 -19.19
CA ILE A 382 16.67 -10.53 -20.15
C ILE A 382 17.35 -11.27 -21.31
N ALA A 383 18.05 -12.37 -21.04
CA ALA A 383 18.79 -13.13 -22.05
C ALA A 383 18.00 -14.32 -22.62
N LEU A 384 17.23 -15.03 -21.78
CA LEU A 384 16.60 -16.32 -22.11
C LEU A 384 15.13 -16.36 -21.69
N GLY A 385 14.36 -15.33 -22.03
CA GLY A 385 12.95 -15.17 -21.63
C GLY A 385 12.05 -16.39 -21.89
N PHE A 386 12.21 -17.06 -23.03
CA PHE A 386 11.40 -18.22 -23.43
C PHE A 386 11.66 -19.48 -22.59
N ILE A 387 12.80 -19.56 -21.91
CA ILE A 387 13.12 -20.63 -20.94
C ILE A 387 12.80 -20.16 -19.52
N ALA A 388 13.22 -18.93 -19.19
CA ALA A 388 13.08 -18.35 -17.87
C ALA A 388 11.60 -18.23 -17.46
N ALA A 389 10.71 -17.78 -18.34
CA ALA A 389 9.30 -17.57 -18.01
C ALA A 389 8.55 -18.89 -17.70
N PRO A 390 8.61 -19.96 -18.53
CA PRO A 390 7.99 -21.24 -18.19
C PRO A 390 8.54 -21.88 -16.92
N VAL A 391 9.87 -21.86 -16.75
CA VAL A 391 10.52 -22.42 -15.56
C VAL A 391 10.10 -21.65 -14.30
N PHE A 392 10.07 -20.32 -14.39
CA PHE A 392 9.57 -19.46 -13.32
C PHE A 392 8.13 -19.79 -12.93
N CYS A 393 7.24 -19.88 -13.93
CA CYS A 393 5.84 -20.20 -13.70
C CYS A 393 5.64 -21.59 -13.08
N THR A 394 6.43 -22.57 -13.53
CA THR A 394 6.41 -23.95 -13.04
C THR A 394 6.78 -24.05 -11.57
N ILE A 395 7.93 -23.52 -11.19
CA ILE A 395 8.41 -23.60 -9.80
C ILE A 395 7.43 -22.89 -8.86
N ARG A 396 6.98 -21.69 -9.24
CA ARG A 396 6.04 -20.92 -8.43
C ARG A 396 4.67 -21.61 -8.31
N TYR A 397 4.20 -22.26 -9.37
CA TYR A 397 2.95 -23.03 -9.34
C TYR A 397 3.03 -24.18 -8.34
N PHE A 398 4.09 -24.99 -8.38
CA PHE A 398 4.24 -26.13 -7.48
C PHE A 398 4.44 -25.71 -6.02
N LEU A 399 5.14 -24.60 -5.77
CA LEU A 399 5.28 -24.04 -4.42
C LEU A 399 3.93 -23.66 -3.81
N TRP A 400 3.10 -22.92 -4.54
CA TRP A 400 1.77 -22.53 -4.05
C TRP A 400 0.83 -23.72 -3.92
N LYS A 401 0.87 -24.66 -4.86
CA LYS A 401 0.09 -25.90 -4.79
C LYS A 401 0.46 -26.76 -3.58
N LYS A 402 1.76 -26.86 -3.25
CA LYS A 402 2.24 -27.58 -2.06
C LYS A 402 1.71 -26.92 -0.78
N LYS A 403 1.87 -25.60 -0.66
CA LYS A 403 1.36 -24.85 0.50
C LYS A 403 -0.14 -24.92 0.69
N PHE A 404 -0.89 -24.88 -0.40
CA PHE A 404 -2.32 -25.03 -0.35
C PHE A 404 -2.71 -26.39 0.24
N LYS A 405 -2.06 -27.47 -0.20
CA LYS A 405 -2.27 -28.82 0.34
C LYS A 405 -1.88 -28.94 1.82
N GLU A 406 -0.83 -28.26 2.26
CA GLU A 406 -0.42 -28.25 3.68
C GLU A 406 -1.44 -27.56 4.60
N ASN A 407 -2.27 -26.66 4.05
CA ASN A 407 -3.33 -25.97 4.78
C ASN A 407 -4.70 -26.68 4.73
N PHE A 408 -4.84 -27.73 3.92
CA PHE A 408 -5.94 -28.70 3.97
C PHE A 408 -5.70 -29.76 5.03
#